data_AF-A0A5B1LKY4-F1
#
_entry.id   AF-A0A5B1LKY4-F1
#
_cell.length_a   1.000
_cell.length_b   1.000
_cell.length_c   1.000
_cell.angle_alpha   90.00
_cell.angle_beta   90.00
_cell.angle_gamma   90.00
#
_symmetry.space_group_name_H-M   'P 1'
#
loop_
_entity.id
_entity.type
_entity.pdbx_description
1 polymer ?
#
loop_
_entity_poly.entity_id
_entity_poly.type
_entity_poly.pdbx_seq_one_letter_code
_entity_poly.pdbx_strand_id
1 'polypeptide(L)'
;MPPDGCGRHAQRAHPPRSGGPPMRTTVSPTVRRLAIIAAATTTAGAGLALAAQPSYAASGPVVGVNGTGLIVANATSDGDNIQTYLDGSNIIVIDFGKTVAPGTGCSAGTTADRVICPIAGLTRIQFSTGAGDDSVLNNVALPSTYDGGTGDDTFSGSPAIDTFVGGSGSDRVSYFYATASVHVTIDGVADDGMAGEGDQVGTDIEEVLGSPQDDVLVGSSGADVLDGGNGDDLIDAGLGADVINGSNGTDTVTYADRTNAVTVVIGNTGVSGEAGEGDVVNSLNERIIGGSGNDTLTGASGPMVLNGGAGNDTLNGSSADDLLQGGPGADIHNGGAGTDCVTYAERTAPVTATIGGGASGEAGEDDTIDGAVECLIGGKGSDKLTGNSNANTLQGRDGNDLLDGGLGADVLVGGNGSDKVTYVGRTASVVANLDGAANDGEAGEGDQIAGNVENLVGGSGADTLTGSAVKNVLNGGAGDDLLNGMAGADQFFGGPGVDTVSYGGRNAAITVTINAVADDGAAGEGDKVTLSVENLVGGTAGDTLTGSNTANRIQGGGGGDTLTGLGRGDNLLGGAGNDTAAGGAGTDTCVAEHKTSCEA
;
A
#
# COMPACT_ATOMS: atom_id res chain seq x y z
N MET A 1 -16.45 25.50 48.10
CA MET A 1 -17.17 24.68 49.09
C MET A 1 -17.76 23.47 48.38
N PRO A 2 -17.25 22.25 48.61
CA PRO A 2 -17.96 20.97 48.41
C PRO A 2 -18.76 20.63 49.71
N PRO A 3 -19.32 19.41 49.95
CA PRO A 3 -19.52 18.21 49.13
C PRO A 3 -21.04 18.01 48.83
N ASP A 4 -21.74 16.86 48.76
CA ASP A 4 -21.50 15.42 49.03
C ASP A 4 -22.55 14.55 48.28
N GLY A 5 -22.49 13.21 48.37
CA GLY A 5 -23.54 12.31 47.86
C GLY A 5 -23.20 10.81 47.76
N CYS A 6 -22.25 10.26 48.54
CA CYS A 6 -21.66 8.92 48.34
C CYS A 6 -22.59 7.73 48.03
N GLY A 7 -22.20 6.94 47.02
CA GLY A 7 -22.77 5.63 46.65
C GLY A 7 -22.38 4.43 47.54
N ARG A 8 -22.37 3.20 46.99
CA ARG A 8 -21.94 1.95 47.68
C ARG A 8 -21.45 0.86 46.69
N HIS A 9 -20.53 0.00 47.16
CA HIS A 9 -19.87 -1.08 46.41
C HIS A 9 -20.36 -2.51 46.73
N ALA A 10 -20.25 -3.40 45.74
CA ALA A 10 -19.89 -4.84 45.81
C ALA A 10 -19.54 -5.28 44.36
N GLN A 11 -18.44 -5.92 43.92
CA GLN A 11 -17.51 -6.93 44.49
C GLN A 11 -18.23 -8.23 44.91
N ARG A 12 -18.01 -9.43 44.33
CA ARG A 12 -16.83 -10.01 43.63
C ARG A 12 -17.16 -11.32 42.86
N ALA A 13 -16.20 -11.73 42.00
CA ALA A 13 -15.79 -13.13 41.66
C ALA A 13 -16.53 -14.00 40.60
N HIS A 14 -15.69 -14.60 39.74
CA HIS A 14 -15.86 -15.75 38.83
C HIS A 14 -15.24 -17.03 39.46
N PRO A 15 -15.18 -18.22 38.82
CA PRO A 15 -16.15 -19.00 38.00
C PRO A 15 -16.20 -20.47 38.57
N PRO A 16 -16.22 -21.63 37.83
CA PRO A 16 -16.70 -22.01 36.48
C PRO A 16 -17.60 -23.29 36.44
N ARG A 17 -17.91 -23.79 35.22
CA ARG A 17 -18.41 -25.15 34.86
C ARG A 17 -19.89 -25.48 35.20
N SER A 18 -20.63 -26.30 34.44
CA SER A 18 -20.40 -26.95 33.11
C SER A 18 -21.69 -27.59 32.57
N GLY A 19 -21.83 -27.72 31.24
CA GLY A 19 -22.71 -28.74 30.63
C GLY A 19 -23.56 -28.28 29.43
N GLY A 20 -23.05 -28.48 28.21
CA GLY A 20 -23.79 -28.37 26.95
C GLY A 20 -23.24 -29.38 25.93
N PRO A 21 -24.05 -29.93 25.01
CA PRO A 21 -23.63 -30.97 24.06
C PRO A 21 -22.69 -30.41 22.96
N PRO A 22 -21.91 -31.29 22.28
CA PRO A 22 -20.85 -30.85 21.37
C PRO A 22 -21.38 -30.17 20.11
N MET A 23 -20.63 -29.17 19.63
CA MET A 23 -20.76 -28.65 18.28
C MET A 23 -20.50 -29.78 17.27
N ARG A 24 -21.40 -29.91 16.29
CA ARG A 24 -21.16 -30.71 15.09
C ARG A 24 -20.80 -29.72 13.98
N THR A 25 -19.56 -29.76 13.50
CA THR A 25 -19.09 -28.90 12.41
C THR A 25 -19.77 -29.28 11.10
N THR A 26 -20.87 -28.58 10.78
CA THR A 26 -21.40 -28.53 9.42
C THR A 26 -20.72 -27.38 8.70
N VAL A 27 -19.76 -27.71 7.84
CA VAL A 27 -19.35 -26.83 6.73
C VAL A 27 -20.60 -26.53 5.90
N SER A 28 -20.78 -25.29 5.47
CA SER A 28 -21.97 -24.86 4.71
C SER A 28 -21.66 -24.80 3.22
N PRO A 29 -22.10 -25.77 2.39
CA PRO A 29 -22.03 -25.63 0.94
C PRO A 29 -23.11 -24.62 0.54
N THR A 30 -22.74 -23.36 0.34
CA THR A 30 -23.71 -22.30 -0.01
C THR A 30 -23.10 -21.17 -0.84
N VAL A 31 -22.19 -21.50 -1.76
CA VAL A 31 -22.03 -20.68 -2.97
C VAL A 31 -23.39 -20.66 -3.66
N ARG A 32 -24.04 -19.50 -3.70
CA ARG A 32 -25.28 -19.32 -4.47
C ARG A 32 -24.88 -19.15 -5.93
N ARG A 33 -25.06 -20.20 -6.75
CA ARG A 33 -24.98 -20.07 -8.22
C ARG A 33 -25.81 -18.87 -8.66
N LEU A 34 -25.15 -17.79 -9.08
CA LEU A 34 -25.78 -16.66 -9.74
C LEU A 34 -25.90 -17.04 -11.21
N ALA A 35 -27.07 -17.51 -11.61
CA ALA A 35 -27.29 -18.02 -12.97
C ALA A 35 -27.25 -16.87 -14.00
N ILE A 36 -26.07 -16.62 -14.56
CA ILE A 36 -25.87 -15.75 -15.73
C ILE A 36 -26.24 -16.56 -16.99
N ILE A 37 -26.84 -15.89 -17.98
CA ILE A 37 -27.26 -16.53 -19.24
C ILE A 37 -26.17 -16.26 -20.28
N ALA A 38 -25.16 -17.13 -20.32
CA ALA A 38 -24.14 -17.09 -21.36
C ALA A 38 -24.77 -17.27 -22.75
N ALA A 39 -24.66 -16.26 -23.61
CA ALA A 39 -25.26 -16.24 -24.93
C ALA A 39 -24.27 -16.75 -26.01
N ALA A 40 -23.68 -17.93 -25.76
CA ALA A 40 -22.56 -18.47 -26.54
C ALA A 40 -22.85 -18.54 -28.07
N THR A 41 -22.21 -17.67 -28.85
CA THR A 41 -22.24 -17.71 -30.31
C THR A 41 -21.08 -18.54 -30.84
N THR A 42 -21.31 -19.83 -31.05
CA THR A 42 -20.29 -20.81 -31.44
C THR A 42 -19.51 -20.43 -32.71
N THR A 43 -18.19 -20.24 -32.58
CA THR A 43 -17.22 -20.32 -33.69
C THR A 43 -16.12 -21.31 -33.33
N ALA A 44 -16.11 -22.48 -33.98
CA ALA A 44 -15.22 -23.57 -33.63
C ALA A 44 -13.73 -23.22 -33.82
N GLY A 45 -12.98 -23.24 -32.71
CA GLY A 45 -11.52 -23.17 -32.70
C GLY A 45 -10.86 -24.41 -33.27
N ALA A 46 -9.56 -24.32 -33.57
CA ALA A 46 -8.78 -25.40 -34.17
C ALA A 46 -8.12 -26.27 -33.08
N GLY A 47 -8.92 -27.13 -32.44
CA GLY A 47 -8.48 -27.97 -31.31
C GLY A 47 -7.25 -28.85 -31.60
N LEU A 48 -6.46 -29.11 -30.55
CA LEU A 48 -5.28 -29.97 -30.62
C LEU A 48 -5.64 -31.37 -31.13
N ALA A 49 -4.84 -31.88 -32.07
CA ALA A 49 -5.07 -33.19 -32.67
C ALA A 49 -4.63 -34.33 -31.74
N LEU A 50 -5.48 -34.64 -30.75
CA LEU A 50 -5.31 -35.77 -29.85
C LEU A 50 -5.11 -37.08 -30.63
N ALA A 51 -4.21 -37.94 -30.17
CA ALA A 51 -3.94 -39.21 -30.85
C ALA A 51 -5.20 -40.09 -30.82
N ALA A 52 -5.64 -40.57 -31.99
CA ALA A 52 -6.93 -41.25 -32.15
C ALA A 52 -7.13 -42.38 -31.13
N GLN A 53 -8.12 -42.20 -30.27
CA GLN A 53 -8.39 -43.07 -29.13
C GLN A 53 -8.64 -44.52 -29.58
N PRO A 54 -8.24 -45.54 -28.79
CA PRO A 54 -8.63 -46.92 -29.05
C PRO A 54 -10.16 -47.02 -28.95
N SER A 55 -10.82 -47.52 -29.98
CA SER A 55 -12.29 -47.55 -30.05
C SER A 55 -12.88 -48.63 -29.14
N TYR A 56 -12.95 -48.33 -27.84
CA TYR A 56 -13.58 -49.14 -26.81
C TYR A 56 -15.11 -49.13 -26.96
N ALA A 57 -15.62 -49.94 -27.89
CA ALA A 57 -17.06 -50.23 -28.03
C ALA A 57 -17.56 -51.15 -26.90
N ALA A 58 -17.36 -50.73 -25.64
CA ALA A 58 -17.84 -51.38 -24.43
C ALA A 58 -19.25 -50.89 -24.08
N SER A 59 -20.06 -51.74 -23.45
CA SER A 59 -21.45 -51.43 -23.06
C SER A 59 -21.56 -51.08 -21.57
N GLY A 60 -20.68 -50.20 -21.09
CA GLY A 60 -20.55 -49.80 -19.68
C GLY A 60 -19.14 -49.31 -19.34
N PRO A 61 -18.93 -48.71 -18.15
CA PRO A 61 -17.65 -48.12 -17.74
C PRO A 61 -16.55 -49.14 -17.49
N VAL A 62 -15.32 -48.86 -17.95
CA VAL A 62 -14.18 -49.78 -17.90
C VAL A 62 -12.88 -49.05 -17.53
N VAL A 63 -12.20 -49.55 -16.49
CA VAL A 63 -10.86 -49.11 -16.09
C VAL A 63 -9.83 -50.18 -16.46
N GLY A 64 -8.82 -49.85 -17.27
CA GLY A 64 -7.85 -50.82 -17.78
C GLY A 64 -6.52 -50.23 -18.24
N VAL A 65 -5.47 -51.06 -18.21
CA VAL A 65 -4.12 -50.68 -18.64
C VAL A 65 -3.96 -50.91 -20.14
N ASN A 66 -3.45 -49.91 -20.85
CA ASN A 66 -3.11 -49.95 -22.27
C ASN A 66 -1.65 -49.52 -22.51
N GLY A 67 -0.79 -50.47 -22.90
CA GLY A 67 0.64 -50.21 -23.04
C GLY A 67 1.30 -49.84 -21.71
N THR A 68 1.73 -48.59 -21.58
CA THR A 68 2.26 -48.00 -20.33
C THR A 68 1.33 -46.93 -19.73
N GLY A 69 0.10 -46.80 -20.21
CA GLY A 69 -0.91 -45.90 -19.64
C GLY A 69 -2.01 -46.67 -18.89
N LEU A 70 -2.54 -46.07 -17.82
CA LEU A 70 -3.84 -46.43 -17.27
C LEU A 70 -4.92 -45.62 -18.01
N ILE A 71 -5.95 -46.28 -18.50
CA ILE A 71 -7.14 -45.63 -19.08
C ILE A 71 -8.32 -45.85 -18.12
N VAL A 72 -8.98 -44.75 -17.77
CA VAL A 72 -10.24 -44.67 -17.04
C VAL A 72 -11.26 -44.12 -18.03
N ALA A 73 -12.05 -45.01 -18.65
CA ALA A 73 -12.98 -44.65 -19.72
C ALA A 73 -14.41 -45.10 -19.41
N ASN A 74 -15.30 -44.13 -19.19
CA ASN A 74 -16.61 -44.39 -18.58
C ASN A 74 -17.82 -44.07 -19.47
N ALA A 75 -17.60 -43.69 -20.73
CA ALA A 75 -18.52 -43.23 -21.80
C ALA A 75 -19.94 -43.84 -21.94
N THR A 76 -20.74 -43.88 -20.87
CA THR A 76 -22.11 -44.42 -20.81
C THR A 76 -23.02 -43.85 -19.70
N SER A 77 -22.53 -43.04 -18.75
CA SER A 77 -23.33 -42.63 -17.58
C SER A 77 -23.10 -41.20 -17.08
N ASP A 78 -24.04 -40.32 -17.42
CA ASP A 78 -24.32 -39.01 -16.81
C ASP A 78 -23.97 -38.90 -15.30
N GLY A 79 -23.06 -37.99 -14.93
CA GLY A 79 -22.75 -37.56 -13.56
C GLY A 79 -21.77 -38.47 -12.81
N ASP A 80 -20.63 -38.80 -13.41
CA ASP A 80 -19.56 -39.62 -12.83
C ASP A 80 -18.84 -38.89 -11.68
N ASN A 81 -18.31 -39.64 -10.71
CA ASN A 81 -17.54 -39.04 -9.61
C ASN A 81 -16.30 -39.90 -9.32
N ILE A 82 -15.25 -39.62 -10.08
CA ILE A 82 -14.05 -40.42 -10.18
C ILE A 82 -13.01 -39.94 -9.17
N GLN A 83 -12.49 -40.85 -8.35
CA GLN A 83 -11.33 -40.58 -7.50
C GLN A 83 -10.25 -41.63 -7.70
N THR A 84 -9.01 -41.18 -7.89
CA THR A 84 -7.83 -42.05 -7.97
C THR A 84 -6.83 -41.75 -6.87
N TYR A 85 -6.24 -42.80 -6.29
CA TYR A 85 -5.21 -42.69 -5.25
C TYR A 85 -4.34 -43.94 -5.19
N LEU A 86 -3.20 -43.86 -4.50
CA LEU A 86 -2.27 -44.99 -4.34
C LEU A 86 -2.53 -45.81 -3.07
N ASP A 87 -2.62 -47.13 -3.22
CA ASP A 87 -2.56 -48.10 -2.12
C ASP A 87 -1.41 -49.10 -2.37
N GLY A 88 -0.27 -48.81 -1.72
CA GLY A 88 0.95 -49.61 -1.75
C GLY A 88 1.65 -49.65 -3.11
N SER A 89 1.22 -50.56 -3.99
CA SER A 89 1.75 -50.73 -5.35
C SER A 89 0.65 -50.78 -6.41
N ASN A 90 -0.54 -50.30 -6.06
CA ASN A 90 -1.69 -50.21 -6.95
C ASN A 90 -2.23 -48.78 -6.96
N ILE A 91 -2.70 -48.35 -8.13
CA ILE A 91 -3.70 -47.29 -8.23
C ILE A 91 -5.05 -47.94 -7.90
N ILE A 92 -5.79 -47.30 -7.00
CA ILE A 92 -7.21 -47.57 -6.78
C ILE A 92 -7.99 -46.51 -7.55
N VAL A 93 -8.92 -46.95 -8.38
CA VAL A 93 -9.91 -46.09 -9.05
C VAL A 93 -11.27 -46.35 -8.40
N ILE A 94 -11.95 -45.28 -8.01
CA ILE A 94 -13.34 -45.26 -7.53
C ILE A 94 -14.19 -44.47 -8.52
N ASP A 95 -15.43 -44.89 -8.76
CA ASP A 95 -16.49 -44.05 -9.32
C ASP A 95 -17.74 -44.14 -8.40
N PHE A 96 -18.01 -43.06 -7.65
CA PHE A 96 -18.84 -43.15 -6.44
C PHE A 96 -20.33 -43.41 -6.72
N GLY A 97 -20.74 -44.66 -6.47
CA GLY A 97 -22.15 -45.10 -6.54
C GLY A 97 -22.52 -45.79 -7.84
N LYS A 98 -21.61 -45.77 -8.83
CA LYS A 98 -21.72 -46.51 -10.10
C LYS A 98 -21.04 -47.88 -9.98
N THR A 99 -20.99 -48.65 -11.07
CA THR A 99 -20.41 -50.00 -11.08
C THR A 99 -19.42 -50.14 -12.23
N VAL A 100 -18.13 -50.20 -11.88
CA VAL A 100 -17.02 -50.14 -12.84
C VAL A 100 -16.50 -51.54 -13.14
N ALA A 101 -16.33 -51.88 -14.41
CA ALA A 101 -15.76 -53.16 -14.80
C ALA A 101 -14.21 -53.09 -14.86
N PRO A 102 -13.48 -54.05 -14.25
CA PRO A 102 -12.04 -54.15 -14.44
C PRO A 102 -11.70 -54.63 -15.85
N GLY A 103 -11.02 -53.79 -16.61
CA GLY A 103 -10.44 -54.11 -17.91
C GLY A 103 -9.09 -54.83 -17.81
N THR A 104 -8.39 -54.91 -18.94
CA THR A 104 -7.08 -55.56 -19.06
C THR A 104 -6.08 -55.02 -18.03
N GLY A 105 -5.38 -55.92 -17.32
CA GLY A 105 -4.33 -55.55 -16.36
C GLY A 105 -4.83 -55.14 -14.96
N CYS A 106 -6.13 -54.88 -14.79
CA CYS A 106 -6.73 -54.49 -13.52
C CYS A 106 -7.59 -55.62 -12.91
N SER A 107 -8.10 -55.39 -11.69
CA SER A 107 -8.93 -56.34 -10.94
C SER A 107 -10.03 -55.62 -10.15
N ALA A 108 -11.15 -56.30 -9.88
CA ALA A 108 -12.24 -55.71 -9.10
C ALA A 108 -11.82 -55.48 -7.63
N GLY A 109 -12.26 -54.36 -7.06
CA GLY A 109 -12.05 -54.03 -5.66
C GLY A 109 -12.98 -54.79 -4.71
N THR A 110 -13.01 -54.33 -3.45
CA THR A 110 -13.89 -54.88 -2.39
C THR A 110 -15.36 -54.51 -2.55
N THR A 111 -15.67 -53.56 -3.43
CA THR A 111 -16.97 -52.96 -3.69
C THR A 111 -17.09 -52.64 -5.18
N ALA A 112 -18.32 -52.53 -5.71
CA ALA A 112 -18.59 -52.53 -7.15
C ALA A 112 -18.19 -51.22 -7.87
N ASP A 113 -18.02 -50.15 -7.11
CA ASP A 113 -17.49 -48.83 -7.46
C ASP A 113 -15.97 -48.82 -7.67
N ARG A 114 -15.24 -49.93 -7.43
CA ARG A 114 -13.77 -49.93 -7.33
C ARG A 114 -13.06 -50.88 -8.28
N VAL A 115 -11.99 -50.36 -8.90
CA VAL A 115 -11.02 -51.13 -9.67
C VAL A 115 -9.60 -50.90 -9.12
N ILE A 116 -8.79 -51.96 -9.12
CA ILE A 116 -7.42 -52.00 -8.60
C ILE A 116 -6.48 -52.35 -9.75
N CYS A 117 -5.56 -51.44 -10.07
CA CYS A 117 -4.59 -51.54 -11.17
C CYS A 117 -3.15 -51.43 -10.64
N PRO A 118 -2.22 -52.37 -10.93
CA PRO A 118 -0.82 -52.24 -10.50
C PRO A 118 -0.13 -51.02 -11.14
N ILE A 119 0.61 -50.22 -10.36
CA ILE A 119 1.32 -49.04 -10.90
C ILE A 119 2.61 -49.40 -11.66
N ALA A 120 3.16 -50.60 -11.45
CA ALA A 120 4.47 -50.97 -11.93
C ALA A 120 4.56 -50.98 -13.48
N GLY A 121 5.24 -49.97 -14.04
CA GLY A 121 5.40 -49.78 -15.49
C GLY A 121 4.43 -48.80 -16.13
N LEU A 122 3.55 -48.17 -15.34
CA LEU A 122 2.74 -47.04 -15.80
C LEU A 122 3.60 -45.76 -15.88
N THR A 123 3.30 -44.94 -16.89
CA THR A 123 3.98 -43.67 -17.19
C THR A 123 2.99 -42.52 -17.41
N ARG A 124 1.68 -42.80 -17.41
CA ARG A 124 0.60 -41.80 -17.48
C ARG A 124 -0.74 -42.38 -17.00
N ILE A 125 -1.68 -41.51 -16.68
CA ILE A 125 -3.11 -41.82 -16.59
C ILE A 125 -3.84 -41.09 -17.74
N GLN A 126 -5.00 -41.58 -18.12
CA GLN A 126 -5.93 -40.88 -19.00
C GLN A 126 -7.35 -41.12 -18.51
N PHE A 127 -8.07 -40.04 -18.25
CA PHE A 127 -9.50 -40.02 -18.00
C PHE A 127 -10.24 -39.71 -19.31
N SER A 128 -11.44 -40.27 -19.47
CA SER A 128 -12.36 -39.95 -20.57
C SER A 128 -13.78 -40.26 -20.05
N THR A 129 -14.48 -39.21 -19.65
CA THR A 129 -15.70 -39.24 -18.81
C THR A 129 -16.93 -39.38 -19.70
N GLY A 130 -17.23 -38.32 -20.45
CA GLY A 130 -17.69 -38.39 -21.83
C GLY A 130 -19.06 -37.81 -22.12
N ALA A 131 -20.00 -37.82 -21.16
CA ALA A 131 -21.34 -37.25 -21.33
C ALA A 131 -22.12 -37.19 -19.99
N GLY A 132 -22.13 -36.01 -19.37
CA GLY A 132 -22.69 -35.74 -18.04
C GLY A 132 -21.90 -34.62 -17.35
N ASP A 133 -22.41 -34.11 -16.23
CA ASP A 133 -21.64 -33.19 -15.37
C ASP A 133 -20.69 -34.05 -14.49
N ASP A 134 -19.53 -34.44 -15.03
CA ASP A 134 -18.65 -35.44 -14.45
C ASP A 134 -17.51 -34.80 -13.62
N SER A 135 -16.99 -35.50 -12.61
CA SER A 135 -15.93 -34.97 -11.73
C SER A 135 -14.78 -35.94 -11.51
N VAL A 136 -13.54 -35.44 -11.58
CA VAL A 136 -12.31 -36.24 -11.44
C VAL A 136 -11.35 -35.61 -10.42
N LEU A 137 -10.97 -36.40 -9.40
CA LEU A 137 -9.95 -36.04 -8.40
C LEU A 137 -8.78 -37.03 -8.44
N ASN A 138 -7.59 -36.56 -8.82
CA ASN A 138 -6.43 -37.41 -9.07
C ASN A 138 -5.29 -37.24 -8.05
N ASN A 139 -5.29 -38.06 -7.00
CA ASN A 139 -4.22 -38.12 -6.00
C ASN A 139 -3.08 -39.09 -6.39
N VAL A 140 -2.76 -39.22 -7.69
CA VAL A 140 -1.66 -40.06 -8.19
C VAL A 140 -0.69 -39.22 -9.03
N ALA A 141 0.53 -39.01 -8.52
CA ALA A 141 1.59 -38.29 -9.22
C ALA A 141 2.15 -39.10 -10.42
N LEU A 142 1.40 -39.10 -11.50
CA LEU A 142 1.75 -39.55 -12.85
C LEU A 142 1.11 -38.54 -13.82
N PRO A 143 1.81 -38.12 -14.88
CA PRO A 143 1.25 -37.25 -15.91
C PRO A 143 -0.10 -37.75 -16.43
N SER A 144 -1.14 -36.93 -16.40
CA SER A 144 -2.52 -37.34 -16.68
C SER A 144 -3.18 -36.46 -17.73
N THR A 145 -3.97 -37.08 -18.61
CA THR A 145 -4.84 -36.35 -19.54
C THR A 145 -6.29 -36.50 -19.11
N TYR A 146 -7.02 -35.40 -19.04
CA TYR A 146 -8.46 -35.33 -18.78
C TYR A 146 -9.16 -34.94 -20.10
N ASP A 147 -10.30 -35.55 -20.37
CA ASP A 147 -11.06 -35.49 -21.62
C ASP A 147 -12.54 -35.58 -21.22
N GLY A 148 -13.12 -34.41 -20.95
CA GLY A 148 -14.46 -34.24 -20.34
C GLY A 148 -15.58 -34.74 -21.24
N GLY A 149 -15.76 -34.05 -22.36
CA GLY A 149 -16.58 -34.48 -23.49
C GLY A 149 -17.79 -33.59 -23.71
N THR A 150 -18.84 -33.76 -22.90
CA THR A 150 -20.06 -32.93 -22.97
C THR A 150 -20.80 -32.88 -21.61
N GLY A 151 -20.90 -31.70 -21.00
CA GLY A 151 -21.51 -31.47 -19.68
C GLY A 151 -20.70 -30.44 -18.91
N ASP A 152 -21.11 -30.06 -17.70
CA ASP A 152 -20.35 -29.11 -16.87
C ASP A 152 -19.31 -29.89 -16.03
N ASP A 153 -18.13 -30.20 -16.57
CA ASP A 153 -17.14 -31.09 -15.95
C ASP A 153 -16.25 -30.40 -14.89
N THR A 154 -15.64 -31.17 -13.98
CA THR A 154 -14.70 -30.63 -12.97
C THR A 154 -13.52 -31.54 -12.67
N PHE A 155 -12.32 -31.10 -13.02
CA PHE A 155 -11.04 -31.79 -12.82
C PHE A 155 -10.23 -31.18 -11.67
N SER A 156 -9.52 -32.02 -10.92
CA SER A 156 -8.49 -31.61 -9.97
C SER A 156 -7.25 -32.48 -10.16
N GLY A 157 -6.17 -31.82 -10.59
CA GLY A 157 -4.94 -32.44 -11.08
C GLY A 157 -4.08 -33.12 -10.01
N SER A 158 -3.01 -33.75 -10.47
CA SER A 158 -1.94 -34.30 -9.62
C SER A 158 -0.72 -33.37 -9.59
N PRO A 159 0.22 -33.49 -8.62
CA PRO A 159 1.51 -32.79 -8.64
C PRO A 159 2.49 -33.39 -9.68
N ALA A 160 2.05 -33.47 -10.92
CA ALA A 160 2.77 -33.99 -12.08
C ALA A 160 2.07 -33.57 -13.38
N ILE A 161 2.86 -33.19 -14.38
CA ILE A 161 2.46 -32.66 -15.70
C ILE A 161 1.13 -33.23 -16.25
N ASP A 162 0.06 -32.47 -16.04
CA ASP A 162 -1.30 -32.84 -16.41
C ASP A 162 -1.77 -32.07 -17.68
N THR A 163 -2.88 -32.49 -18.27
CA THR A 163 -3.43 -31.92 -19.51
C THR A 163 -4.95 -31.95 -19.46
N PHE A 164 -5.58 -30.79 -19.42
CA PHE A 164 -7.02 -30.64 -19.26
C PHE A 164 -7.68 -30.25 -20.59
N VAL A 165 -8.73 -30.99 -20.95
CA VAL A 165 -9.59 -30.75 -22.12
C VAL A 165 -11.02 -30.93 -21.61
N GLY A 166 -11.79 -29.85 -21.49
CA GLY A 166 -13.19 -29.91 -21.07
C GLY A 166 -14.06 -30.43 -22.20
N GLY A 167 -14.29 -29.58 -23.20
CA GLY A 167 -14.75 -29.96 -24.54
C GLY A 167 -16.07 -29.34 -24.94
N SER A 168 -17.12 -29.42 -24.11
CA SER A 168 -18.31 -28.58 -24.27
C SER A 168 -19.24 -28.59 -23.05
N GLY A 169 -19.13 -27.55 -22.23
CA GLY A 169 -20.12 -27.18 -21.22
C GLY A 169 -19.75 -25.88 -20.54
N SER A 170 -19.38 -25.98 -19.27
CA SER A 170 -18.79 -24.95 -18.42
C SER A 170 -17.74 -25.66 -17.56
N ASP A 171 -16.57 -25.90 -18.15
CA ASP A 171 -15.64 -26.93 -17.71
C ASP A 171 -14.57 -26.36 -16.76
N ARG A 172 -14.29 -27.08 -15.66
CA ARG A 172 -13.54 -26.53 -14.50
C ARG A 172 -12.23 -27.25 -14.19
N VAL A 173 -11.15 -26.48 -13.98
CA VAL A 173 -9.90 -26.95 -13.37
C VAL A 173 -9.77 -26.41 -11.94
N SER A 174 -9.34 -27.25 -10.99
CA SER A 174 -9.31 -26.92 -9.56
C SER A 174 -7.98 -27.32 -8.90
N TYR A 175 -7.13 -26.33 -8.66
CA TYR A 175 -5.84 -26.43 -7.96
C TYR A 175 -5.95 -26.35 -6.43
N PHE A 176 -7.17 -26.35 -5.86
CA PHE A 176 -7.46 -26.25 -4.42
C PHE A 176 -6.67 -27.19 -3.48
N TYR A 177 -6.14 -28.31 -3.99
CA TYR A 177 -5.32 -29.27 -3.22
C TYR A 177 -3.79 -29.13 -3.44
N ALA A 178 -3.35 -28.13 -4.22
CA ALA A 178 -1.94 -27.77 -4.35
C ALA A 178 -1.35 -27.28 -3.01
N THR A 179 -0.02 -27.33 -2.91
CA THR A 179 0.73 -26.97 -1.69
C THR A 179 1.90 -26.02 -1.96
N ALA A 180 1.95 -25.48 -3.17
CA ALA A 180 2.65 -24.27 -3.57
C ALA A 180 1.72 -23.55 -4.57
N SER A 181 1.96 -22.25 -4.80
CA SER A 181 1.17 -21.49 -5.76
C SER A 181 1.36 -21.94 -7.20
N VAL A 182 0.34 -21.66 -8.01
CA VAL A 182 0.21 -22.00 -9.42
C VAL A 182 0.23 -20.75 -10.29
N HIS A 183 0.69 -20.94 -11.52
CA HIS A 183 0.44 -20.04 -12.63
C HIS A 183 -0.45 -20.78 -13.62
N VAL A 184 -1.55 -20.19 -14.06
CA VAL A 184 -2.53 -20.84 -14.96
C VAL A 184 -2.94 -19.88 -16.05
N THR A 185 -2.78 -20.28 -17.31
CA THR A 185 -3.20 -19.54 -18.50
C THR A 185 -4.14 -20.39 -19.34
N ILE A 186 -5.33 -19.88 -19.67
CA ILE A 186 -6.31 -20.62 -20.49
C ILE A 186 -5.99 -20.44 -21.99
N ASP A 187 -4.83 -20.94 -22.43
CA ASP A 187 -4.36 -20.83 -23.84
C ASP A 187 -3.99 -22.18 -24.52
N GLY A 188 -3.94 -23.28 -23.76
CA GLY A 188 -3.58 -24.60 -24.28
C GLY A 188 -2.09 -24.80 -24.58
N VAL A 189 -1.18 -24.02 -23.98
CA VAL A 189 0.27 -24.28 -23.99
C VAL A 189 0.62 -25.23 -22.83
N ALA A 190 1.86 -25.31 -22.34
CA ALA A 190 2.35 -26.39 -21.48
C ALA A 190 3.38 -25.84 -20.47
N ASP A 191 2.95 -24.82 -19.76
CA ASP A 191 3.70 -23.99 -18.82
C ASP A 191 2.91 -23.64 -17.54
N ASP A 192 1.73 -24.25 -17.36
CA ASP A 192 0.85 -24.07 -16.19
C ASP A 192 1.29 -24.88 -14.95
N GLY A 193 0.51 -24.77 -13.88
CA GLY A 193 0.62 -25.55 -12.65
C GLY A 193 1.56 -24.92 -11.63
N MET A 194 2.09 -25.70 -10.69
CA MET A 194 3.10 -25.16 -9.76
C MET A 194 4.41 -24.85 -10.52
N ALA A 195 5.18 -23.89 -10.02
CA ALA A 195 6.34 -23.33 -10.73
C ALA A 195 7.34 -24.38 -11.30
N GLY A 196 7.20 -24.69 -12.59
CA GLY A 196 8.03 -25.64 -13.32
C GLY A 196 7.46 -27.06 -13.46
N GLU A 197 6.18 -27.28 -13.17
CA GLU A 197 5.45 -28.49 -13.56
C GLU A 197 5.17 -28.48 -15.08
N GLY A 198 4.50 -27.46 -15.60
CA GLY A 198 4.22 -27.30 -17.03
C GLY A 198 2.97 -28.07 -17.47
N ASP A 199 1.93 -28.01 -16.65
CA ASP A 199 0.57 -28.46 -17.00
C ASP A 199 0.07 -27.74 -18.27
N GLN A 200 -0.98 -28.29 -18.87
CA GLN A 200 -1.65 -27.73 -20.05
C GLN A 200 -3.15 -27.57 -19.78
N VAL A 201 -3.61 -26.33 -19.56
CA VAL A 201 -5.03 -25.98 -19.45
C VAL A 201 -5.59 -25.60 -20.84
N GLY A 202 -6.53 -26.39 -21.35
CA GLY A 202 -7.11 -26.20 -22.68
C GLY A 202 -7.93 -24.92 -22.83
N THR A 203 -8.05 -24.42 -24.06
CA THR A 203 -8.94 -23.29 -24.43
C THR A 203 -10.43 -23.65 -24.46
N ASP A 204 -10.78 -24.77 -23.85
CA ASP A 204 -12.10 -25.37 -23.66
C ASP A 204 -12.27 -25.76 -22.17
N ILE A 205 -11.80 -24.85 -21.32
CA ILE A 205 -11.98 -24.76 -19.87
C ILE A 205 -12.44 -23.33 -19.62
N GLU A 206 -13.58 -23.15 -18.95
CA GLU A 206 -14.15 -21.83 -18.65
C GLU A 206 -14.06 -21.46 -17.15
N GLU A 207 -13.85 -22.43 -16.25
CA GLU A 207 -13.70 -22.16 -14.81
C GLU A 207 -12.32 -22.58 -14.27
N VAL A 208 -11.65 -21.68 -13.52
CA VAL A 208 -10.43 -22.02 -12.76
C VAL A 208 -10.60 -21.65 -11.30
N LEU A 209 -10.31 -22.61 -10.43
CA LEU A 209 -10.05 -22.39 -9.00
C LEU A 209 -8.57 -22.61 -8.71
N GLY A 210 -7.92 -21.60 -8.15
CA GLY A 210 -6.56 -21.65 -7.65
C GLY A 210 -6.39 -22.52 -6.39
N SER A 211 -5.30 -22.28 -5.71
CA SER A 211 -4.78 -22.99 -4.56
C SER A 211 -5.16 -22.28 -3.24
N PRO A 212 -4.54 -22.67 -2.12
CA PRO A 212 -4.54 -21.87 -0.89
C PRO A 212 -3.23 -21.05 -0.71
N GLN A 213 -2.60 -20.61 -1.81
CA GLN A 213 -1.37 -19.81 -1.86
C GLN A 213 -1.46 -18.72 -2.94
N ASP A 214 -0.63 -17.67 -2.83
CA ASP A 214 -0.54 -16.50 -3.71
C ASP A 214 -0.33 -16.87 -5.21
N ASP A 215 -1.42 -16.91 -5.98
CA ASP A 215 -1.49 -17.46 -7.34
C ASP A 215 -1.49 -16.40 -8.45
N VAL A 216 -1.27 -16.85 -9.69
CA VAL A 216 -1.46 -16.03 -10.90
C VAL A 216 -2.41 -16.75 -11.86
N LEU A 217 -3.57 -16.16 -12.12
CA LEU A 217 -4.59 -16.68 -13.03
C LEU A 217 -4.77 -15.76 -14.23
N VAL A 218 -4.72 -16.33 -15.44
CA VAL A 218 -4.87 -15.63 -16.73
C VAL A 218 -5.95 -16.32 -17.55
N GLY A 219 -7.05 -15.60 -17.81
CA GLY A 219 -8.16 -16.07 -18.64
C GLY A 219 -7.85 -16.04 -20.15
N SER A 220 -8.90 -16.24 -20.96
CA SER A 220 -8.78 -16.60 -22.37
C SER A 220 -9.21 -15.46 -23.32
N SER A 221 -10.02 -15.79 -24.32
CA SER A 221 -10.82 -14.85 -25.11
C SER A 221 -12.31 -15.21 -25.12
N GLY A 222 -12.74 -15.92 -24.06
CA GLY A 222 -14.02 -16.59 -23.90
C GLY A 222 -15.01 -15.84 -23.00
N ALA A 223 -15.39 -16.47 -21.90
CA ALA A 223 -16.25 -15.89 -20.86
C ALA A 223 -16.03 -16.71 -19.58
N ASP A 224 -15.05 -16.30 -18.79
CA ASP A 224 -14.34 -17.18 -17.86
C ASP A 224 -14.69 -16.87 -16.40
N VAL A 225 -14.53 -17.85 -15.50
CA VAL A 225 -14.81 -17.75 -14.07
C VAL A 225 -13.54 -18.08 -13.30
N LEU A 226 -12.88 -17.04 -12.77
CA LEU A 226 -11.63 -17.15 -12.04
C LEU A 226 -11.88 -16.93 -10.54
N ASP A 227 -11.40 -17.86 -9.72
CA ASP A 227 -11.48 -17.87 -8.26
C ASP A 227 -10.07 -18.19 -7.71
N GLY A 228 -9.35 -17.20 -7.20
CA GLY A 228 -7.99 -17.35 -6.65
C GLY A 228 -8.01 -18.33 -5.47
N GLY A 229 -8.66 -17.90 -4.38
CA GLY A 229 -9.23 -18.78 -3.36
C GLY A 229 -8.80 -18.41 -1.95
N ASN A 230 -7.49 -18.48 -1.68
CA ASN A 230 -6.85 -17.90 -0.50
C ASN A 230 -5.36 -17.72 -0.80
N GLY A 231 -4.82 -16.53 -0.54
CA GLY A 231 -3.51 -16.10 -1.04
C GLY A 231 -3.61 -14.61 -1.34
N ASP A 232 -2.49 -13.92 -1.60
CA ASP A 232 -2.56 -12.58 -2.19
C ASP A 232 -2.51 -12.73 -3.73
N ASP A 233 -3.66 -12.98 -4.35
CA ASP A 233 -3.75 -13.50 -5.73
C ASP A 233 -3.71 -12.41 -6.82
N LEU A 234 -3.23 -12.76 -8.02
CA LEU A 234 -3.20 -11.89 -9.21
C LEU A 234 -4.04 -12.49 -10.34
N ILE A 235 -5.04 -11.75 -10.82
CA ILE A 235 -5.98 -12.21 -11.84
C ILE A 235 -6.06 -11.23 -13.02
N ASP A 236 -5.71 -11.70 -14.21
CA ASP A 236 -6.11 -11.09 -15.50
C ASP A 236 -7.21 -11.99 -16.10
N ALA A 237 -8.37 -11.45 -16.44
CA ALA A 237 -9.45 -12.27 -17.00
C ALA A 237 -9.28 -12.57 -18.50
N GLY A 238 -8.28 -12.00 -19.16
CA GLY A 238 -8.20 -12.04 -20.62
C GLY A 238 -9.29 -11.17 -21.25
N LEU A 239 -9.79 -11.55 -22.43
CA LEU A 239 -10.87 -10.85 -23.14
C LEU A 239 -12.18 -11.63 -22.99
N GLY A 240 -13.17 -11.17 -22.23
CA GLY A 240 -14.40 -11.94 -22.11
C GLY A 240 -15.61 -11.18 -21.59
N ALA A 241 -16.35 -11.83 -20.70
CA ALA A 241 -17.52 -11.29 -20.02
C ALA A 241 -17.57 -11.92 -18.62
N ASP A 242 -16.51 -11.64 -17.86
CA ASP A 242 -15.92 -12.63 -16.96
C ASP A 242 -16.39 -12.50 -15.51
N VAL A 243 -16.06 -13.46 -14.66
CA VAL A 243 -16.44 -13.45 -13.23
C VAL A 243 -15.19 -13.62 -12.38
N ILE A 244 -14.78 -12.55 -11.71
CA ILE A 244 -13.45 -12.42 -11.09
C ILE A 244 -13.57 -12.39 -9.56
N ASN A 245 -12.91 -13.34 -8.90
CA ASN A 245 -12.96 -13.55 -7.46
C ASN A 245 -11.54 -13.77 -6.89
N GLY A 246 -11.02 -12.87 -6.07
CA GLY A 246 -9.82 -13.13 -5.26
C GLY A 246 -10.10 -14.08 -4.09
N SER A 247 -11.18 -13.78 -3.36
CA SER A 247 -11.79 -14.57 -2.28
C SER A 247 -11.17 -14.41 -0.88
N ASN A 248 -9.89 -14.70 -0.62
CA ASN A 248 -9.30 -14.57 0.74
C ASN A 248 -7.81 -14.17 0.75
N GLY A 249 -7.49 -12.93 0.38
CA GLY A 249 -6.27 -12.27 0.84
C GLY A 249 -6.27 -10.77 0.59
N THR A 250 -5.43 -10.34 -0.35
CA THR A 250 -5.22 -8.95 -0.75
C THR A 250 -5.18 -8.88 -2.27
N ASP A 251 -6.31 -9.17 -2.90
CA ASP A 251 -6.32 -9.74 -4.24
C ASP A 251 -6.32 -8.66 -5.33
N THR A 252 -5.61 -8.93 -6.43
CA THR A 252 -5.34 -7.96 -7.52
C THR A 252 -6.02 -8.36 -8.82
N VAL A 253 -6.95 -7.53 -9.30
CA VAL A 253 -7.45 -7.60 -10.67
C VAL A 253 -6.62 -6.66 -11.55
N THR A 254 -6.10 -7.17 -12.66
CA THR A 254 -5.27 -6.40 -13.59
C THR A 254 -5.89 -6.30 -14.98
N TYR A 255 -5.80 -5.10 -15.55
CA TYR A 255 -6.07 -4.77 -16.94
C TYR A 255 -4.81 -4.13 -17.60
N ALA A 256 -3.62 -4.38 -17.06
CA ALA A 256 -2.37 -3.71 -17.44
C ALA A 256 -1.99 -3.82 -18.93
N ASP A 257 -2.33 -4.94 -19.59
CA ASP A 257 -2.07 -5.15 -21.02
C ASP A 257 -3.10 -4.47 -21.94
N ARG A 258 -4.11 -3.78 -21.38
CA ARG A 258 -5.18 -3.13 -22.15
C ARG A 258 -4.74 -1.78 -22.72
N THR A 259 -5.30 -1.45 -23.89
CA THR A 259 -4.90 -0.27 -24.69
C THR A 259 -6.07 0.61 -25.13
N ASN A 260 -7.30 0.24 -24.78
CA ASN A 260 -8.45 1.13 -24.77
C ASN A 260 -8.84 1.42 -23.31
N ALA A 261 -9.73 2.39 -23.11
CA ALA A 261 -10.22 2.72 -21.80
C ALA A 261 -11.03 1.57 -21.17
N VAL A 262 -10.63 1.14 -19.96
CA VAL A 262 -11.45 0.25 -19.12
C VAL A 262 -12.31 1.04 -18.14
N THR A 263 -13.49 0.52 -17.80
CA THR A 263 -14.24 0.94 -16.61
C THR A 263 -14.26 -0.26 -15.68
N VAL A 264 -13.94 -0.08 -14.39
CA VAL A 264 -13.90 -1.18 -13.41
C VAL A 264 -14.62 -0.74 -12.16
N VAL A 265 -15.56 -1.55 -11.67
CA VAL A 265 -16.31 -1.28 -10.44
C VAL A 265 -16.34 -2.54 -9.58
N ILE A 266 -15.75 -2.49 -8.39
CA ILE A 266 -15.66 -3.66 -7.50
C ILE A 266 -17.02 -3.93 -6.84
N GLY A 267 -17.42 -5.20 -6.76
CA GLY A 267 -18.72 -5.61 -6.20
C GLY A 267 -19.92 -5.30 -7.10
N ASN A 268 -19.71 -5.13 -8.41
CA ASN A 268 -20.74 -4.77 -9.37
C ASN A 268 -21.62 -5.96 -9.83
N THR A 269 -22.44 -5.73 -10.87
CA THR A 269 -22.99 -6.82 -11.68
C THR A 269 -22.85 -6.52 -13.17
N GLY A 270 -21.69 -6.85 -13.75
CA GLY A 270 -21.50 -6.98 -15.20
C GLY A 270 -21.29 -5.66 -15.93
N VAL A 271 -20.37 -4.82 -15.41
CA VAL A 271 -20.04 -3.49 -15.99
C VAL A 271 -18.54 -3.16 -15.92
N SER A 272 -17.68 -4.15 -15.67
CA SER A 272 -16.22 -3.97 -15.72
C SER A 272 -15.63 -4.25 -17.11
N GLY A 273 -14.35 -3.92 -17.31
CA GLY A 273 -13.56 -4.22 -18.51
C GLY A 273 -13.55 -3.12 -19.58
N GLU A 274 -13.02 -3.44 -20.76
CA GLU A 274 -13.13 -2.62 -21.97
C GLU A 274 -14.58 -2.58 -22.49
N ALA A 275 -14.86 -1.66 -23.42
CA ALA A 275 -16.18 -1.37 -23.95
C ALA A 275 -16.80 -2.49 -24.81
N GLY A 276 -17.27 -3.55 -24.15
CA GLY A 276 -17.87 -4.73 -24.76
C GLY A 276 -17.74 -6.01 -23.93
N GLU A 277 -16.94 -5.97 -22.86
CA GLU A 277 -16.61 -7.13 -22.02
C GLU A 277 -17.70 -7.32 -20.97
N GLY A 278 -17.73 -6.47 -19.94
CA GLY A 278 -18.83 -6.40 -18.98
C GLY A 278 -18.67 -7.35 -17.81
N ASP A 279 -17.46 -7.41 -17.25
CA ASP A 279 -17.09 -8.36 -16.21
C ASP A 279 -17.77 -8.07 -14.86
N VAL A 280 -17.83 -9.12 -14.04
CA VAL A 280 -18.32 -9.15 -12.67
C VAL A 280 -17.12 -9.27 -11.72
N VAL A 281 -16.53 -8.13 -11.36
CA VAL A 281 -15.50 -8.07 -10.31
C VAL A 281 -16.19 -8.17 -8.95
N ASN A 282 -15.93 -9.23 -8.19
CA ASN A 282 -16.57 -9.46 -6.89
C ASN A 282 -16.05 -8.48 -5.80
N SER A 283 -16.68 -8.45 -4.63
CA SER A 283 -16.33 -7.54 -3.51
C SER A 283 -15.26 -8.07 -2.54
N LEU A 284 -14.41 -8.99 -3.01
CA LEU A 284 -13.27 -9.62 -2.34
C LEU A 284 -12.08 -9.58 -3.33
N ASN A 285 -11.85 -8.37 -3.86
CA ASN A 285 -10.72 -7.97 -4.66
C ASN A 285 -10.34 -6.59 -4.13
N GLU A 286 -9.14 -6.45 -3.58
CA GLU A 286 -8.73 -5.25 -2.84
C GLU A 286 -7.93 -4.27 -3.72
N ARG A 287 -7.43 -4.73 -4.87
CA ARG A 287 -6.51 -3.98 -5.72
C ARG A 287 -6.97 -4.02 -7.18
N ILE A 288 -6.97 -2.86 -7.85
CA ILE A 288 -7.12 -2.79 -9.32
C ILE A 288 -5.89 -2.14 -9.92
N ILE A 289 -5.43 -2.70 -11.04
CA ILE A 289 -4.49 -2.07 -11.98
C ILE A 289 -5.23 -1.86 -13.31
N GLY A 290 -5.39 -0.62 -13.76
CA GLY A 290 -5.87 -0.29 -15.11
C GLY A 290 -4.78 -0.50 -16.17
N GLY A 291 -5.07 -0.05 -17.40
CA GLY A 291 -4.23 -0.31 -18.57
C GLY A 291 -3.41 0.89 -19.02
N SER A 292 -3.40 1.10 -20.34
CA SER A 292 -2.85 2.29 -21.00
C SER A 292 -3.94 3.16 -21.66
N GLY A 293 -5.12 3.17 -21.05
CA GLY A 293 -6.34 3.79 -21.54
C GLY A 293 -6.57 5.20 -21.01
N ASN A 294 -7.81 5.47 -20.62
CA ASN A 294 -8.27 6.70 -19.94
C ASN A 294 -9.34 6.19 -18.96
N ASP A 295 -8.87 5.54 -17.91
CA ASP A 295 -9.62 4.48 -17.24
C ASP A 295 -10.51 5.04 -16.13
N THR A 296 -11.51 4.27 -15.71
CA THR A 296 -12.41 4.67 -14.61
C THR A 296 -12.52 3.55 -13.60
N LEU A 297 -11.76 3.68 -12.51
CA LEU A 297 -11.66 2.68 -11.46
C LEU A 297 -12.52 3.11 -10.25
N THR A 298 -13.35 2.20 -9.76
CA THR A 298 -14.23 2.44 -8.61
C THR A 298 -14.12 1.30 -7.61
N GLY A 299 -13.67 1.62 -6.39
CA GLY A 299 -13.52 0.70 -5.28
C GLY A 299 -14.84 0.18 -4.70
N ALA A 300 -14.71 -0.68 -3.69
CA ALA A 300 -15.81 -1.27 -2.93
C ALA A 300 -16.16 -0.43 -1.70
N SER A 301 -16.47 -1.07 -0.57
CA SER A 301 -16.72 -0.43 0.73
C SER A 301 -15.78 -0.92 1.83
N GLY A 302 -14.56 -1.27 1.43
CA GLY A 302 -13.42 -1.65 2.28
C GLY A 302 -12.15 -1.04 1.67
N PRO A 303 -11.00 -1.07 2.37
CA PRO A 303 -9.78 -0.37 1.93
C PRO A 303 -9.24 -0.91 0.61
N MET A 304 -9.04 -0.04 -0.39
CA MET A 304 -8.63 -0.38 -1.75
C MET A 304 -7.24 0.14 -2.10
N VAL A 305 -6.60 -0.49 -3.09
CA VAL A 305 -5.47 0.11 -3.84
C VAL A 305 -5.86 0.24 -5.31
N LEU A 306 -6.05 1.47 -5.78
CA LEU A 306 -6.38 1.76 -7.18
C LEU A 306 -5.15 2.34 -7.87
N ASN A 307 -4.66 1.64 -8.91
CA ASN A 307 -3.60 2.10 -9.80
C ASN A 307 -4.19 2.34 -11.20
N GLY A 308 -4.27 3.59 -11.65
CA GLY A 308 -4.84 3.96 -12.95
C GLY A 308 -4.12 3.30 -14.11
N GLY A 309 -2.79 3.43 -14.14
CA GLY A 309 -1.92 2.80 -15.14
C GLY A 309 -1.12 3.84 -15.91
N ALA A 310 -1.56 4.17 -17.13
CA ALA A 310 -1.02 5.28 -17.91
C ALA A 310 -2.07 5.85 -18.87
N GLY A 311 -2.37 7.14 -18.78
CA GLY A 311 -3.55 7.70 -19.40
C GLY A 311 -4.06 8.89 -18.62
N ASN A 312 -5.29 9.32 -18.91
CA ASN A 312 -5.99 10.29 -18.05
C ASN A 312 -7.12 9.56 -17.33
N ASP A 313 -6.83 9.10 -16.13
CA ASP A 313 -7.64 8.14 -15.40
C ASP A 313 -8.54 8.82 -14.36
N THR A 314 -9.56 8.11 -13.88
CA THR A 314 -10.49 8.58 -12.84
C THR A 314 -10.63 7.51 -11.77
N LEU A 315 -10.01 7.75 -10.62
CA LEU A 315 -9.95 6.85 -9.47
C LEU A 315 -10.97 7.31 -8.43
N ASN A 316 -11.76 6.36 -7.92
CA ASN A 316 -12.81 6.59 -6.93
C ASN A 316 -12.70 5.53 -5.84
N GLY A 317 -12.09 5.86 -4.70
CA GLY A 317 -11.95 4.92 -3.57
C GLY A 317 -13.31 4.44 -3.06
N SER A 318 -14.16 5.41 -2.74
CA SER A 318 -15.56 5.33 -2.31
C SER A 318 -15.78 5.34 -0.80
N SER A 319 -15.23 4.39 -0.02
CA SER A 319 -15.35 4.40 1.45
C SER A 319 -14.50 3.32 2.15
N ALA A 320 -14.05 3.66 3.36
CA ALA A 320 -12.85 3.12 4.02
C ALA A 320 -11.57 3.81 3.49
N ASP A 321 -10.42 3.46 4.06
CA ASP A 321 -9.18 4.24 3.90
C ASP A 321 -8.42 3.78 2.64
N ASP A 322 -8.56 4.52 1.53
CA ASP A 322 -8.13 4.09 0.20
C ASP A 322 -6.77 4.65 -0.24
N LEU A 323 -6.02 3.89 -1.05
CA LEU A 323 -4.74 4.31 -1.66
C LEU A 323 -4.87 4.45 -3.18
N LEU A 324 -4.70 5.68 -3.67
CA LEU A 324 -4.90 6.05 -5.07
C LEU A 324 -3.58 6.46 -5.73
N GLN A 325 -3.24 5.78 -6.83
CA GLN A 325 -2.11 6.09 -7.70
C GLN A 325 -2.67 6.24 -9.12
N GLY A 326 -2.61 7.42 -9.74
CA GLY A 326 -3.10 7.58 -11.11
C GLY A 326 -2.17 6.89 -12.09
N GLY A 327 -1.29 7.66 -12.71
CA GLY A 327 -0.26 7.14 -13.58
C GLY A 327 0.47 8.26 -14.29
N PRO A 328 1.12 7.97 -15.44
CA PRO A 328 1.58 8.99 -16.37
C PRO A 328 0.45 9.54 -17.25
N GLY A 329 -0.17 10.62 -16.78
CA GLY A 329 -1.03 11.52 -17.55
C GLY A 329 -1.65 12.57 -16.63
N ALA A 330 -2.90 13.00 -16.84
CA ALA A 330 -3.54 13.96 -15.93
C ALA A 330 -4.83 13.38 -15.36
N ASP A 331 -4.75 12.97 -14.10
CA ASP A 331 -5.69 12.04 -13.47
C ASP A 331 -6.67 12.73 -12.53
N ILE A 332 -7.74 12.03 -12.14
CA ILE A 332 -8.73 12.49 -11.17
C ILE A 332 -8.73 11.55 -9.97
N HIS A 333 -8.31 12.07 -8.82
CA HIS A 333 -8.31 11.38 -7.54
C HIS A 333 -9.51 11.81 -6.68
N ASN A 334 -10.52 10.94 -6.61
CA ASN A 334 -11.61 11.05 -5.64
C ASN A 334 -11.40 10.01 -4.54
N GLY A 335 -11.15 10.43 -3.30
CA GLY A 335 -11.04 9.53 -2.14
C GLY A 335 -12.42 8.98 -1.80
N GLY A 336 -13.13 9.73 -0.96
CA GLY A 336 -14.58 9.60 -0.78
C GLY A 336 -14.99 9.68 0.68
N ALA A 337 -14.63 8.68 1.47
CA ALA A 337 -15.10 8.53 2.84
C ALA A 337 -14.24 7.57 3.68
N GLY A 338 -13.00 7.95 3.95
CA GLY A 338 -12.08 7.24 4.82
C GLY A 338 -11.06 8.17 5.47
N THR A 339 -9.78 7.79 5.33
CA THR A 339 -8.59 8.63 5.47
C THR A 339 -7.75 8.36 4.23
N ASP A 340 -8.04 9.08 3.14
CA ASP A 340 -7.65 8.63 1.80
C ASP A 340 -6.29 9.20 1.38
N CYS A 341 -5.43 8.36 0.79
CA CYS A 341 -4.07 8.69 0.38
C CYS A 341 -3.93 8.76 -1.16
N VAL A 342 -3.39 9.86 -1.68
CA VAL A 342 -2.85 9.94 -3.05
C VAL A 342 -1.34 9.74 -3.01
N THR A 343 -0.80 8.88 -3.89
CA THR A 343 0.62 8.50 -3.88
C THR A 343 1.34 8.71 -5.22
N TYR A 344 2.48 9.39 -5.13
CA TYR A 344 3.45 9.61 -6.19
C TYR A 344 4.73 8.79 -5.99
N ALA A 345 4.70 7.79 -5.10
CA ALA A 345 5.85 7.02 -4.61
C ALA A 345 6.83 6.49 -5.68
N GLU A 346 6.36 6.23 -6.90
CA GLU A 346 7.22 5.76 -7.98
C GLU A 346 7.89 6.85 -8.83
N ARG A 347 7.41 8.10 -8.76
CA ARG A 347 7.94 9.22 -9.55
C ARG A 347 9.36 9.60 -9.18
N THR A 348 10.10 10.08 -10.19
CA THR A 348 11.53 10.44 -10.04
C THR A 348 11.82 11.92 -10.32
N ALA A 349 10.86 12.65 -10.92
CA ALA A 349 10.87 14.10 -10.95
C ALA A 349 10.19 14.67 -9.69
N PRO A 350 10.50 15.93 -9.32
CA PRO A 350 9.75 16.68 -8.31
C PRO A 350 8.26 16.79 -8.63
N VAL A 351 7.41 16.45 -7.67
CA VAL A 351 5.94 16.66 -7.73
C VAL A 351 5.57 17.90 -6.92
N THR A 352 4.67 18.73 -7.45
CA THR A 352 3.94 19.75 -6.69
C THR A 352 2.47 19.36 -6.63
N ALA A 353 2.00 18.96 -5.45
CA ALA A 353 0.63 18.48 -5.21
C ALA A 353 -0.10 19.31 -4.15
N THR A 354 -1.42 19.45 -4.26
CA THR A 354 -2.26 20.17 -3.29
C THR A 354 -3.63 19.52 -3.14
N ILE A 355 -4.00 19.14 -1.91
CA ILE A 355 -5.30 18.55 -1.59
C ILE A 355 -6.44 19.56 -1.86
N GLY A 356 -7.53 19.13 -2.49
CA GLY A 356 -8.62 20.00 -2.93
C GLY A 356 -8.23 20.93 -4.09
N GLY A 357 -7.10 20.66 -4.75
CA GLY A 357 -6.57 21.40 -5.88
C GLY A 357 -6.16 20.44 -6.99
N GLY A 358 -4.86 20.24 -7.15
CA GLY A 358 -4.30 19.39 -8.20
C GLY A 358 -2.81 19.13 -8.00
N ALA A 359 -2.23 18.35 -8.89
CA ALA A 359 -0.80 18.04 -8.89
C ALA A 359 -0.16 18.18 -10.28
N SER A 360 1.16 18.28 -10.31
CA SER A 360 1.98 18.34 -11.52
C SER A 360 3.40 17.88 -11.22
N GLY A 361 4.07 17.24 -12.19
CA GLY A 361 5.40 16.66 -12.02
C GLY A 361 6.16 16.51 -13.34
N GLU A 362 6.09 15.33 -13.94
CA GLU A 362 6.59 15.05 -15.29
C GLU A 362 5.65 15.63 -16.37
N ALA A 363 6.10 15.58 -17.64
CA ALA A 363 5.51 16.38 -18.71
C ALA A 363 4.19 15.79 -19.25
N GLY A 364 3.10 16.07 -18.54
CA GLY A 364 1.74 15.58 -18.83
C GLY A 364 0.85 15.56 -17.60
N GLU A 365 1.42 15.61 -16.40
CA GLU A 365 0.71 15.68 -15.12
C GLU A 365 0.11 17.07 -14.87
N ASP A 366 -1.23 17.10 -14.87
CA ASP A 366 -2.11 18.20 -14.49
C ASP A 366 -3.29 17.61 -13.66
N ASP A 367 -2.96 16.75 -12.67
CA ASP A 367 -3.94 15.96 -11.90
C ASP A 367 -4.91 16.84 -11.11
N THR A 368 -6.10 16.30 -10.82
CA THR A 368 -7.08 16.87 -9.90
C THR A 368 -7.20 16.00 -8.65
N ILE A 369 -7.01 16.60 -7.47
CA ILE A 369 -7.12 15.92 -6.17
C ILE A 369 -8.31 16.52 -5.43
N ASP A 370 -9.27 15.70 -5.01
CA ASP A 370 -10.45 16.19 -4.29
C ASP A 370 -10.13 16.75 -2.89
N GLY A 371 -11.12 17.38 -2.26
CA GLY A 371 -11.00 17.98 -0.92
C GLY A 371 -11.31 17.04 0.25
N ALA A 372 -11.51 15.75 -0.02
CA ALA A 372 -11.81 14.67 0.91
C ALA A 372 -10.74 13.56 0.90
N VAL A 373 -9.60 13.81 0.24
CA VAL A 373 -8.31 13.15 0.50
C VAL A 373 -7.69 13.78 1.74
N GLU A 374 -7.12 12.97 2.62
CA GLU A 374 -6.41 13.45 3.83
C GLU A 374 -4.89 13.31 3.71
N CYS A 375 -4.38 12.53 2.75
CA CYS A 375 -3.00 12.09 2.72
C CYS A 375 -2.34 12.29 1.34
N LEU A 376 -1.13 12.87 1.34
CA LEU A 376 -0.25 12.95 0.17
C LEU A 376 1.08 12.26 0.44
N ILE A 377 1.48 11.40 -0.48
CA ILE A 377 2.77 10.70 -0.45
C ILE A 377 3.56 11.13 -1.70
N GLY A 378 4.73 11.74 -1.50
CA GLY A 378 5.66 12.17 -2.53
C GLY A 378 6.37 11.01 -3.24
N GLY A 379 7.30 11.33 -4.11
CA GLY A 379 8.06 10.39 -4.93
C GLY A 379 9.49 10.18 -4.45
N LYS A 380 10.43 10.48 -5.36
CA LYS A 380 11.89 10.50 -5.20
C LYS A 380 12.48 11.83 -5.69
N GLY A 381 11.64 12.86 -5.76
CA GLY A 381 11.96 14.22 -6.22
C GLY A 381 12.22 15.16 -5.04
N SER A 382 12.38 16.47 -5.28
CA SER A 382 12.36 17.46 -4.19
C SER A 382 11.01 18.15 -4.22
N ASP A 383 10.05 17.52 -3.56
CA ASP A 383 8.62 17.69 -3.78
C ASP A 383 8.06 18.90 -3.02
N LYS A 384 6.88 19.36 -3.44
CA LYS A 384 6.05 20.31 -2.67
C LYS A 384 4.67 19.69 -2.43
N LEU A 385 4.39 19.37 -1.18
CA LEU A 385 3.09 18.85 -0.75
C LEU A 385 2.34 19.95 0.02
N THR A 386 1.03 20.05 -0.19
CA THR A 386 0.21 21.06 0.50
C THR A 386 -1.17 20.50 0.85
N GLY A 387 -1.52 20.55 2.14
CA GLY A 387 -2.84 20.14 2.64
C GLY A 387 -3.90 21.24 2.53
N ASN A 388 -5.01 21.12 3.28
CA ASN A 388 -6.20 21.95 3.10
C ASN A 388 -6.66 22.73 4.36
N SER A 389 -7.80 22.35 4.95
CA SER A 389 -8.36 22.91 6.19
C SER A 389 -8.80 21.81 7.19
N ASN A 390 -8.43 20.57 6.92
CA ASN A 390 -8.70 19.37 7.70
C ASN A 390 -7.35 18.81 8.20
N ALA A 391 -7.36 17.92 9.20
CA ALA A 391 -6.15 17.22 9.60
C ALA A 391 -5.62 16.36 8.43
N ASN A 392 -4.37 16.60 8.01
CA ASN A 392 -3.76 15.95 6.85
C ASN A 392 -2.45 15.22 7.20
N THR A 393 -2.02 14.28 6.36
CA THR A 393 -0.72 13.59 6.47
C THR A 393 0.08 13.79 5.19
N LEU A 394 1.23 14.48 5.29
CA LEU A 394 2.11 14.74 4.15
C LEU A 394 3.44 14.00 4.35
N GLN A 395 3.85 13.20 3.36
CA GLN A 395 5.08 12.39 3.40
C GLN A 395 5.97 12.72 2.20
N GLY A 396 7.09 13.42 2.39
CA GLY A 396 8.02 13.79 1.32
C GLY A 396 8.74 12.59 0.67
N ARG A 397 9.31 11.72 1.52
CA ARG A 397 10.10 10.51 1.21
C ARG A 397 11.57 10.77 0.84
N ASP A 398 11.96 10.68 -0.42
CA ASP A 398 13.37 10.75 -0.85
C ASP A 398 13.58 12.08 -1.60
N GLY A 399 14.09 13.13 -0.93
CA GLY A 399 13.99 14.47 -1.50
C GLY A 399 14.73 15.62 -0.83
N ASN A 400 14.12 16.81 -0.88
CA ASN A 400 14.49 18.04 -0.14
C ASN A 400 13.20 18.87 -0.02
N ASP A 401 12.25 18.34 0.73
CA ASP A 401 10.83 18.52 0.41
C ASP A 401 10.22 19.73 1.13
N LEU A 402 9.15 20.28 0.54
CA LEU A 402 8.43 21.43 1.07
C LEU A 402 7.01 21.03 1.47
N LEU A 403 6.78 20.96 2.77
CA LEU A 403 5.52 20.58 3.39
C LEU A 403 4.81 21.81 3.96
N ASP A 404 3.58 22.05 3.54
CA ASP A 404 2.67 23.04 4.12
C ASP A 404 1.38 22.30 4.50
N GLY A 405 1.07 22.14 5.78
CA GLY A 405 -0.11 21.37 6.21
C GLY A 405 -1.44 21.93 5.69
N GLY A 406 -1.49 23.21 5.30
CA GLY A 406 -2.76 23.93 5.35
C GLY A 406 -3.15 24.19 6.81
N LEU A 407 -4.42 24.47 7.09
CA LEU A 407 -4.91 24.57 8.48
C LEU A 407 -5.37 23.20 8.94
N GLY A 408 -4.93 22.71 10.09
CA GLY A 408 -5.31 21.36 10.49
C GLY A 408 -4.81 20.96 11.86
N ALA A 409 -4.40 19.70 11.94
CA ALA A 409 -3.70 19.09 13.07
C ALA A 409 -2.82 18.02 12.44
N ASP A 410 -1.80 18.47 11.74
CA ASP A 410 -1.25 17.77 10.58
C ASP A 410 -0.02 16.94 10.92
N VAL A 411 0.17 15.81 10.22
CA VAL A 411 1.34 14.95 10.37
C VAL A 411 2.28 15.22 9.20
N LEU A 412 3.39 15.91 9.48
CA LEU A 412 4.32 16.42 8.47
C LEU A 412 5.63 15.63 8.53
N VAL A 413 5.83 14.75 7.56
CA VAL A 413 6.97 13.82 7.47
C VAL A 413 7.85 14.20 6.27
N GLY A 414 9.10 14.59 6.50
CA GLY A 414 10.09 14.75 5.43
C GLY A 414 10.55 13.38 4.92
N GLY A 415 11.76 12.96 5.30
CA GLY A 415 12.23 11.58 5.15
C GLY A 415 13.73 11.45 5.01
N ASN A 416 14.21 11.39 3.76
CA ASN A 416 15.60 11.24 3.36
C ASN A 416 16.01 12.46 2.52
N GLY A 417 16.36 13.57 3.18
CA GLY A 417 16.65 14.80 2.45
C GLY A 417 17.30 15.90 3.27
N SER A 418 16.87 17.12 2.96
CA SER A 418 16.96 18.27 3.85
C SER A 418 15.65 19.02 3.75
N ASP A 419 14.71 18.62 4.58
CA ASP A 419 13.29 18.82 4.34
C ASP A 419 12.77 20.03 5.14
N LYS A 420 11.64 20.60 4.72
CA LYS A 420 11.16 21.89 5.19
C LYS A 420 9.66 21.90 5.45
N VAL A 421 9.29 22.22 6.69
CA VAL A 421 7.93 22.67 7.01
C VAL A 421 7.84 24.18 6.87
N THR A 422 6.73 24.68 6.31
CA THR A 422 6.47 26.11 6.13
C THR A 422 5.11 26.52 6.67
N TYR A 423 5.10 27.60 7.43
CA TYR A 423 3.92 28.25 7.99
C TYR A 423 3.64 29.62 7.33
N VAL A 424 4.23 29.92 6.17
CA VAL A 424 4.15 31.24 5.49
C VAL A 424 2.73 31.78 5.23
N GLY A 425 1.70 30.93 5.28
CA GLY A 425 0.28 31.34 5.22
C GLY A 425 -0.33 31.83 6.54
N ARG A 426 0.33 31.61 7.68
CA ARG A 426 -0.14 31.96 9.03
C ARG A 426 0.02 33.46 9.34
N THR A 427 -0.83 33.96 10.23
CA THR A 427 -0.95 35.40 10.57
C THR A 427 -1.09 35.69 12.07
N ALA A 428 -1.28 34.67 12.90
CA ALA A 428 -0.98 34.72 14.33
C ALA A 428 0.35 34.01 14.62
N SER A 429 0.80 34.07 15.87
CA SER A 429 2.05 33.43 16.31
C SER A 429 2.02 31.91 16.15
N VAL A 430 3.01 31.39 15.44
CA VAL A 430 3.33 29.96 15.32
C VAL A 430 4.29 29.55 16.43
N VAL A 431 4.12 28.34 16.97
CA VAL A 431 5.15 27.63 17.73
C VAL A 431 5.45 26.33 16.98
N ALA A 432 6.71 26.09 16.63
CA ALA A 432 7.10 24.87 15.91
C ALA A 432 8.43 24.32 16.45
N ASN A 433 8.50 23.02 16.69
CA ASN A 433 9.65 22.33 17.25
C ASN A 433 9.98 21.04 16.49
N LEU A 434 11.25 20.81 16.18
CA LEU A 434 11.71 19.58 15.52
C LEU A 434 11.88 18.42 16.52
N ASP A 435 10.88 18.18 17.39
CA ASP A 435 10.89 17.14 18.44
C ASP A 435 9.95 15.94 18.21
N GLY A 436 9.06 16.02 17.21
CA GLY A 436 8.13 14.93 16.85
C GLY A 436 6.88 14.84 17.73
N ALA A 437 6.56 15.83 18.56
CA ALA A 437 5.32 15.90 19.33
C ALA A 437 4.19 16.61 18.58
N ALA A 438 2.94 16.25 18.86
CA ALA A 438 1.75 16.87 18.27
C ALA A 438 1.36 18.15 19.05
N ASN A 439 2.08 19.25 18.80
CA ASN A 439 1.86 20.56 19.44
C ASN A 439 2.39 21.76 18.64
N ASP A 440 2.64 21.60 17.33
CA ASP A 440 3.17 22.65 16.47
C ASP A 440 2.06 23.47 15.77
N GLY A 441 2.44 24.53 15.04
CA GLY A 441 1.55 25.39 14.25
C GLY A 441 1.07 26.66 14.97
N GLU A 442 0.03 27.30 14.43
CA GLU A 442 -0.73 28.34 15.11
C GLU A 442 -1.48 27.75 16.33
N ALA A 443 -1.83 28.60 17.30
CA ALA A 443 -2.34 28.19 18.61
C ALA A 443 -3.72 27.48 18.57
N GLY A 444 -3.70 26.17 18.32
CA GLY A 444 -4.88 25.32 18.22
C GLY A 444 -4.88 24.39 17.00
N GLU A 445 -3.86 24.48 16.14
CA GLU A 445 -3.61 23.51 15.07
C GLU A 445 -3.11 22.20 15.71
N GLY A 446 -1.90 22.22 16.28
CA GLY A 446 -1.37 21.07 17.04
C GLY A 446 -0.71 20.02 16.14
N ASP A 447 -0.05 20.49 15.09
CA ASP A 447 0.67 19.66 14.12
C ASP A 447 1.78 18.84 14.78
N GLN A 448 2.23 17.81 14.07
CA GLN A 448 3.33 16.93 14.44
C GLN A 448 4.39 16.94 13.33
N ILE A 449 5.48 17.70 13.54
CA ILE A 449 6.62 17.72 12.61
C ILE A 449 7.55 16.54 12.93
N ALA A 450 7.61 15.55 12.02
CA ALA A 450 8.18 14.23 12.28
C ALA A 450 9.10 13.70 11.16
N GLY A 451 9.75 12.57 11.42
CA GLY A 451 10.36 11.73 10.38
C GLY A 451 11.52 12.37 9.59
N ASN A 452 12.35 13.17 10.27
CA ASN A 452 13.41 14.02 9.70
C ASN A 452 12.83 15.20 8.91
N VAL A 453 12.91 16.38 9.52
CA VAL A 453 12.72 17.69 8.92
C VAL A 453 13.80 18.58 9.50
N GLU A 454 14.55 19.30 8.67
CA GLU A 454 15.69 20.10 9.12
C GLU A 454 15.43 21.61 9.05
N ASN A 455 14.36 22.05 8.38
CA ASN A 455 14.16 23.46 8.07
C ASN A 455 12.75 23.91 8.48
N LEU A 456 12.67 25.08 9.12
CA LEU A 456 11.39 25.71 9.49
C LEU A 456 11.29 27.11 8.90
N VAL A 457 10.09 27.45 8.43
CA VAL A 457 9.71 28.80 8.04
C VAL A 457 8.43 29.16 8.80
N GLY A 458 8.43 30.27 9.54
CA GLY A 458 7.24 30.79 10.22
C GLY A 458 6.29 31.52 9.25
N GLY A 459 5.34 32.25 9.82
CA GLY A 459 4.29 32.97 9.11
C GLY A 459 4.53 34.49 9.08
N SER A 460 3.55 35.21 9.60
CA SER A 460 3.59 36.67 9.81
C SER A 460 3.13 37.09 11.23
N GLY A 461 3.20 36.14 12.16
CA GLY A 461 3.01 36.35 13.61
C GLY A 461 4.34 36.68 14.29
N ALA A 462 4.36 36.72 15.63
CA ALA A 462 5.61 36.74 16.39
C ALA A 462 5.91 35.29 16.82
N ASP A 463 6.77 34.62 16.07
CA ASP A 463 6.83 33.16 16.03
C ASP A 463 7.92 32.59 16.94
N THR A 464 7.84 31.30 17.26
CA THR A 464 8.86 30.58 18.05
C THR A 464 9.24 29.29 17.35
N LEU A 465 10.41 29.29 16.72
CA LEU A 465 10.93 28.18 15.92
C LEU A 465 12.11 27.52 16.65
N THR A 466 11.98 26.24 16.97
CA THR A 466 13.03 25.44 17.62
C THR A 466 13.53 24.33 16.70
N GLY A 467 14.85 24.30 16.53
CA GLY A 467 15.60 23.31 15.77
C GLY A 467 15.84 22.01 16.53
N SER A 468 16.96 21.37 16.23
CA SER A 468 17.19 19.95 16.50
C SER A 468 18.64 19.69 17.00
N ALA A 469 19.12 18.45 16.88
CA ALA A 469 20.53 18.11 17.12
C ALA A 469 21.33 17.92 15.81
N VAL A 470 20.77 18.34 14.66
CA VAL A 470 21.41 18.37 13.34
C VAL A 470 21.33 19.79 12.76
N LYS A 471 22.12 20.06 11.72
CA LYS A 471 22.12 21.36 11.05
C LYS A 471 20.72 21.77 10.59
N ASN A 472 20.23 22.92 11.06
CA ASN A 472 18.95 23.47 10.68
C ASN A 472 19.05 24.79 9.87
N VAL A 473 17.97 25.13 9.18
CA VAL A 473 17.71 26.51 8.72
C VAL A 473 16.37 26.97 9.28
N LEU A 474 16.42 28.00 10.12
CA LEU A 474 15.24 28.62 10.73
C LEU A 474 15.05 30.01 10.12
N ASN A 475 13.87 30.25 9.56
CA ASN A 475 13.46 31.54 9.02
C ASN A 475 12.19 32.01 9.73
N GLY A 476 12.29 33.01 10.61
CA GLY A 476 11.17 33.55 11.39
C GLY A 476 10.00 33.94 10.50
N GLY A 477 10.23 34.82 9.53
CA GLY A 477 9.21 35.21 8.56
C GLY A 477 9.03 36.72 8.53
N ALA A 478 8.05 37.21 9.29
CA ALA A 478 7.86 38.64 9.55
C ALA A 478 7.07 38.86 10.85
N GLY A 479 7.72 39.44 11.86
CA GLY A 479 7.19 39.52 13.21
C GLY A 479 8.28 39.95 14.19
N ASP A 480 8.12 39.66 15.48
CA ASP A 480 9.21 39.79 16.46
C ASP A 480 9.59 38.36 16.90
N ASP A 481 10.43 37.67 16.11
CA ASP A 481 10.56 36.22 16.15
C ASP A 481 11.61 35.69 17.14
N LEU A 482 11.40 34.47 17.64
CA LEU A 482 12.30 33.75 18.54
C LEU A 482 12.81 32.45 17.89
N LEU A 483 14.11 32.39 17.63
CA LEU A 483 14.76 31.27 16.94
C LEU A 483 15.76 30.56 17.87
N ASN A 484 15.74 29.24 17.91
CA ASN A 484 16.67 28.43 18.70
C ASN A 484 17.08 27.17 17.91
N GLY A 485 18.30 27.15 17.36
CA GLY A 485 18.80 26.02 16.54
C GLY A 485 19.08 24.75 17.36
N MET A 486 19.13 24.87 18.69
CA MET A 486 19.47 23.83 19.66
C MET A 486 20.93 23.35 19.55
N ALA A 487 21.32 22.56 18.55
CA ALA A 487 22.70 22.14 18.32
C ALA A 487 22.94 21.68 16.87
N GLY A 488 23.81 22.35 16.14
CA GLY A 488 24.08 21.98 14.75
C GLY A 488 25.21 22.76 14.10
N ALA A 489 24.87 23.42 13.00
CA ALA A 489 25.75 24.28 12.20
C ALA A 489 24.84 25.27 11.45
N ASP A 490 24.02 25.97 12.22
CA ASP A 490 22.67 26.38 11.84
C ASP A 490 22.66 27.72 11.08
N GLN A 491 21.54 28.05 10.45
CA GLN A 491 21.36 29.34 9.81
C GLN A 491 20.09 30.02 10.31
N PHE A 492 20.26 31.22 10.88
CA PHE A 492 19.19 32.01 11.45
C PHE A 492 18.88 33.22 10.57
N PHE A 493 17.65 33.26 10.09
CA PHE A 493 17.04 34.41 9.44
C PHE A 493 15.84 34.80 10.30
N GLY A 494 15.81 36.01 10.86
CA GLY A 494 14.58 36.57 11.43
C GLY A 494 13.65 36.98 10.29
N GLY A 495 13.59 38.28 10.01
CA GLY A 495 12.87 38.80 8.87
C GLY A 495 12.75 40.33 8.89
N PRO A 496 11.60 40.87 8.46
CA PRO A 496 11.16 42.22 8.77
C PRO A 496 10.59 42.25 10.19
N GLY A 497 11.46 42.50 11.18
CA GLY A 497 11.12 42.30 12.59
C GLY A 497 11.98 43.01 13.63
N VAL A 498 11.96 42.46 14.84
CA VAL A 498 12.93 42.71 15.93
C VAL A 498 13.33 41.35 16.51
N ASP A 499 14.14 40.62 15.74
CA ASP A 499 14.22 39.16 15.87
C ASP A 499 15.32 38.71 16.83
N THR A 500 15.14 37.53 17.43
CA THR A 500 15.94 37.05 18.56
C THR A 500 16.44 35.62 18.33
N VAL A 501 17.76 35.45 18.22
CA VAL A 501 18.39 34.13 18.32
C VAL A 501 18.72 33.82 19.78
N SER A 502 18.27 32.67 20.26
CA SER A 502 18.37 32.26 21.66
C SER A 502 19.14 30.96 21.83
N TYR A 503 20.24 31.06 22.57
CA TYR A 503 21.07 29.96 23.06
C TYR A 503 20.78 29.67 24.54
N GLY A 504 19.62 30.10 25.07
CA GLY A 504 19.27 30.00 26.50
C GLY A 504 19.26 28.57 27.10
N GLY A 505 19.19 27.54 26.25
CA GLY A 505 19.32 26.13 26.67
C GLY A 505 20.76 25.60 26.72
N ARG A 506 21.76 26.40 26.34
CA ARG A 506 23.16 25.95 26.18
C ARG A 506 23.91 25.97 27.52
N ASN A 507 24.73 24.93 27.73
CA ASN A 507 25.54 24.71 28.95
C ASN A 507 27.05 24.75 28.69
N ALA A 508 27.45 25.08 27.46
CA ALA A 508 28.83 25.26 27.04
C ALA A 508 29.01 26.70 26.55
N ALA A 509 30.20 27.27 26.75
CA ALA A 509 30.48 28.64 26.35
C ALA A 509 30.39 28.80 24.82
N ILE A 510 29.60 29.77 24.37
CA ILE A 510 29.40 30.11 22.96
C ILE A 510 30.15 31.39 22.57
N THR A 511 30.39 31.55 21.27
CA THR A 511 30.78 32.82 20.64
C THR A 511 29.82 33.08 19.49
N VAL A 512 29.20 34.26 19.47
CA VAL A 512 28.19 34.61 18.46
C VAL A 512 28.35 36.07 18.05
N THR A 513 28.26 36.34 16.75
CA THR A 513 28.39 37.65 16.12
C THR A 513 27.31 37.81 15.04
N ILE A 514 26.51 38.87 15.09
CA ILE A 514 25.52 39.15 14.04
C ILE A 514 26.23 39.65 12.76
N ASN A 515 26.79 38.72 11.97
CA ASN A 515 27.70 39.00 10.85
C ASN A 515 27.39 38.22 9.54
N ALA A 516 26.48 37.24 9.57
CA ALA A 516 26.17 36.29 8.48
C ALA A 516 27.33 35.37 7.99
N VAL A 517 28.36 35.18 8.82
CA VAL A 517 29.47 34.22 8.65
C VAL A 517 29.13 32.92 9.40
N ALA A 518 29.78 31.81 9.04
CA ALA A 518 29.61 30.51 9.70
C ALA A 518 30.71 30.30 10.76
N ASP A 519 30.71 31.14 11.80
CA ASP A 519 31.67 31.09 12.92
C ASP A 519 31.01 31.23 14.31
N ASP A 520 29.68 31.14 14.39
CA ASP A 520 28.91 31.24 15.63
C ASP A 520 28.71 29.89 16.36
N GLY A 521 28.11 29.95 17.54
CA GLY A 521 27.69 28.79 18.35
C GLY A 521 28.74 28.38 19.38
N ALA A 522 28.72 27.11 19.79
CA ALA A 522 29.84 26.54 20.55
C ALA A 522 31.00 26.17 19.62
N ALA A 523 32.19 25.97 20.21
CA ALA A 523 33.43 25.74 19.46
C ALA A 523 33.37 24.50 18.54
N GLY A 524 33.06 24.73 17.26
CA GLY A 524 32.97 23.70 16.22
C GLY A 524 31.57 23.47 15.64
N GLU A 525 30.54 24.18 16.11
CA GLU A 525 29.21 24.18 15.48
C GLU A 525 29.25 25.01 14.19
N GLY A 526 29.67 26.28 14.27
CA GLY A 526 29.79 27.13 13.09
C GLY A 526 28.43 27.56 12.57
N ASP A 527 27.56 27.93 13.51
CA ASP A 527 26.28 28.56 13.25
C ASP A 527 26.48 29.90 12.52
N LYS A 528 25.37 30.44 11.99
CA LYS A 528 25.37 31.67 11.21
C LYS A 528 24.16 32.53 11.54
N VAL A 529 24.36 33.55 12.36
CA VAL A 529 23.36 34.58 12.65
C VAL A 529 23.41 35.66 11.57
N THR A 530 22.32 35.81 10.80
CA THR A 530 22.28 36.77 9.68
C THR A 530 21.95 38.20 10.11
N LEU A 531 22.18 39.17 9.22
CA LEU A 531 21.95 40.60 9.48
C LEU A 531 20.46 41.03 9.51
N SER A 532 19.52 40.08 9.49
CA SER A 532 18.10 40.30 9.81
C SER A 532 17.77 39.58 11.13
N VAL A 533 18.60 39.84 12.14
CA VAL A 533 18.44 39.47 13.54
C VAL A 533 18.95 40.66 14.35
N GLU A 534 18.17 41.11 15.32
CA GLU A 534 18.50 42.26 16.15
C GLU A 534 19.03 41.84 17.53
N ASN A 535 18.66 40.65 18.01
CA ASN A 535 18.83 40.30 19.42
C ASN A 535 19.51 38.94 19.61
N LEU A 536 20.29 38.83 20.69
CA LEU A 536 20.95 37.60 21.12
C LEU A 536 20.62 37.31 22.59
N VAL A 537 20.37 36.04 22.90
CA VAL A 537 20.33 35.52 24.27
C VAL A 537 21.34 34.38 24.39
N GLY A 538 22.29 34.50 25.32
CA GLY A 538 23.27 33.45 25.65
C GLY A 538 22.70 32.40 26.60
N GLY A 539 23.55 31.47 27.02
CA GLY A 539 23.19 30.29 27.80
C GLY A 539 23.49 30.41 29.29
N THR A 540 24.16 29.39 29.82
CA THR A 540 24.50 29.24 31.25
C THR A 540 26.01 29.12 31.51
N ALA A 541 26.83 29.51 30.54
CA ALA A 541 28.29 29.56 30.60
C ALA A 541 28.80 30.97 30.29
N GLY A 542 30.10 31.21 30.48
CA GLY A 542 30.72 32.52 30.19
C GLY A 542 30.81 32.77 28.69
N ASP A 543 29.83 33.48 28.14
CA ASP A 543 29.59 33.60 26.69
C ASP A 543 30.19 34.87 26.08
N THR A 544 30.43 34.86 24.76
CA THR A 544 30.88 36.03 24.00
C THR A 544 29.86 36.38 22.91
N LEU A 545 29.12 37.48 23.10
CA LEU A 545 28.01 37.87 22.24
C LEU A 545 28.27 39.26 21.63
N THR A 546 28.24 39.34 20.30
CA THR A 546 28.51 40.57 19.53
C THR A 546 27.33 40.88 18.62
N GLY A 547 26.88 42.13 18.67
CA GLY A 547 25.80 42.66 17.84
C GLY A 547 26.22 42.99 16.41
N SER A 548 25.59 44.03 15.88
CA SER A 548 25.56 44.48 14.50
C SER A 548 25.74 46.01 14.46
N ASN A 549 25.53 46.64 13.30
CA ASN A 549 25.38 48.10 13.21
C ASN A 549 23.88 48.52 13.19
N THR A 550 23.02 47.59 13.61
CA THR A 550 21.61 47.78 14.01
C THR A 550 21.54 47.98 15.53
N ALA A 551 20.41 48.47 16.06
CA ALA A 551 20.28 48.61 17.51
C ALA A 551 19.91 47.25 18.10
N ASN A 552 20.73 46.73 19.04
CA ASN A 552 20.64 45.35 19.50
C ASN A 552 20.21 45.21 20.96
N ARG A 553 19.45 44.16 21.28
CA ARG A 553 19.30 43.65 22.64
C ARG A 553 20.17 42.40 22.80
N ILE A 554 21.16 42.46 23.68
CA ILE A 554 22.04 41.32 23.98
C ILE A 554 21.88 40.97 25.44
N GLN A 555 21.55 39.72 25.73
CA GLN A 555 21.41 39.18 27.08
C GLN A 555 22.39 38.02 27.27
N GLY A 556 23.37 38.15 28.17
CA GLY A 556 24.38 37.11 28.45
C GLY A 556 23.73 35.83 29.01
N GLY A 557 23.02 35.98 30.12
CA GLY A 557 22.22 34.90 30.72
C GLY A 557 22.69 34.58 32.13
N GLY A 558 23.47 33.51 32.27
CA GLY A 558 24.21 33.22 33.49
C GLY A 558 25.62 32.73 33.16
N GLY A 559 26.64 33.29 33.80
CA GLY A 559 28.01 33.03 33.39
C GLY A 559 29.00 34.09 33.89
N GLY A 560 29.61 34.78 32.94
CA GLY A 560 30.68 35.75 33.16
C GLY A 560 31.02 36.37 31.82
N ASP A 561 30.07 37.13 31.29
CA ASP A 561 29.87 37.21 29.85
C ASP A 561 30.58 38.42 29.23
N THR A 562 30.80 38.38 27.91
CA THR A 562 31.42 39.46 27.14
C THR A 562 30.46 39.92 26.06
N LEU A 563 29.80 41.06 26.29
CA LEU A 563 28.76 41.62 25.42
C LEU A 563 29.31 42.83 24.66
N THR A 564 29.14 42.87 23.34
CA THR A 564 29.56 43.99 22.48
C THR A 564 28.41 44.43 21.59
N GLY A 565 27.96 45.69 21.69
CA GLY A 565 26.89 46.24 20.84
C GLY A 565 27.36 46.56 19.41
N LEU A 566 28.47 47.29 19.32
CA LEU A 566 29.11 47.90 18.14
C LEU A 566 28.56 49.29 17.77
N GLY A 567 27.26 49.46 17.48
CA GLY A 567 26.77 50.81 17.17
C GLY A 567 25.30 50.96 16.76
N ARG A 568 24.82 52.19 16.98
CA ARG A 568 23.44 52.53 17.43
C ARG A 568 23.31 52.31 18.94
N GLY A 569 22.10 52.49 19.47
CA GLY A 569 21.83 52.52 20.91
C GLY A 569 21.42 51.15 21.42
N ASP A 570 22.32 50.47 22.11
CA ASP A 570 22.17 49.05 22.43
C ASP A 570 21.72 48.78 23.88
N ASN A 571 21.15 47.60 24.12
CA ASN A 571 20.65 47.17 25.44
C ASN A 571 21.37 45.88 25.86
N LEU A 572 22.46 46.04 26.62
CA LEU A 572 23.40 44.99 26.99
C LEU A 572 23.15 44.55 28.44
N LEU A 573 22.58 43.37 28.62
CA LEU A 573 22.22 42.81 29.92
C LEU A 573 23.11 41.60 30.22
N GLY A 574 24.08 41.72 31.12
CA GLY A 574 24.95 40.60 31.53
C GLY A 574 24.11 39.44 32.07
N GLY A 575 23.49 39.65 33.23
CA GLY A 575 22.67 38.66 33.89
C GLY A 575 23.33 38.18 35.17
N ALA A 576 23.42 36.86 35.36
CA ALA A 576 23.94 36.26 36.58
C ALA A 576 25.44 35.92 36.47
N GLY A 577 26.31 36.90 36.66
CA GLY A 577 27.76 36.70 36.48
C GLY A 577 28.68 37.84 36.94
N ASN A 578 29.87 37.89 36.31
CA ASN A 578 30.84 38.98 36.39
C ASN A 578 31.12 39.44 34.97
N ASP A 579 30.26 40.33 34.46
CA ASP A 579 30.10 40.50 33.01
C ASP A 579 30.76 41.80 32.52
N THR A 580 31.28 41.75 31.30
CA THR A 580 31.88 42.86 30.57
C THR A 580 30.93 43.26 29.45
N ALA A 581 30.55 44.54 29.39
CA ALA A 581 29.64 45.06 28.36
C ALA A 581 30.20 46.35 27.77
N ALA A 582 30.37 46.38 26.45
CA ALA A 582 30.80 47.55 25.68
C ALA A 582 29.74 47.90 24.63
N GLY A 583 29.11 49.07 24.76
CA GLY A 583 28.12 49.56 23.79
C GLY A 583 28.78 49.88 22.46
N GLY A 584 29.65 50.89 22.47
CA GLY A 584 30.30 51.40 21.28
C GLY A 584 29.60 52.64 20.75
N ALA A 585 29.26 52.64 19.46
CA ALA A 585 28.90 53.88 18.75
C ALA A 585 27.42 54.27 18.86
N GLY A 586 26.95 54.65 20.06
CA GLY A 586 25.58 55.16 20.22
C GLY A 586 25.20 55.81 21.55
N THR A 587 24.26 55.19 22.26
CA THR A 587 23.65 55.69 23.51
C THR A 587 23.02 54.50 24.21
N ASP A 588 23.85 53.84 25.02
CA ASP A 588 23.66 52.42 25.31
C ASP A 588 23.28 52.20 26.77
N THR A 589 22.56 51.11 27.02
CA THR A 589 22.10 50.69 28.34
C THR A 589 22.84 49.41 28.73
N CYS A 590 23.98 49.56 29.40
CA CYS A 590 24.70 48.45 30.03
C CYS A 590 24.14 48.15 31.43
N VAL A 591 23.72 46.90 31.69
CA VAL A 591 23.35 46.42 33.02
C VAL A 591 24.01 45.06 33.29
N ALA A 592 24.95 45.01 34.23
CA ALA A 592 25.55 43.78 34.75
C ALA A 592 25.70 43.89 36.26
N GLU A 593 25.50 42.81 37.01
CA GLU A 593 25.49 42.88 38.48
C GLU A 593 26.87 43.21 39.06
N HIS A 594 27.96 42.77 38.40
CA HIS A 594 29.31 43.02 38.85
C HIS A 594 30.27 43.52 37.75
N LYS A 595 30.50 44.84 37.77
CA LYS A 595 31.67 45.56 37.23
C LYS A 595 31.65 45.94 35.73
N THR A 596 30.54 46.56 35.29
CA THR A 596 30.45 47.26 34.00
C THR A 596 31.57 48.32 33.80
N SER A 597 32.33 48.21 32.70
CA SER A 597 32.98 49.34 32.03
C SER A 597 32.26 49.57 30.69
N CYS A 598 31.13 50.28 30.75
CA CYS A 598 30.37 50.69 29.56
C CYS A 598 31.16 51.79 28.84
N GLU A 599 32.14 51.37 28.03
CA GLU A 599 32.99 52.25 27.21
C GLU A 599 32.30 52.57 25.86
N ALA A 600 32.66 53.71 25.28
CA ALA A 600 32.05 54.34 24.10
C ALA A 600 33.13 54.98 23.20
#